data_AF-W2TEC8-F1
#
_entry.id   AF-W2TEC8-F1
#
_cell.length_a   1.000
_cell.length_b   1.000
_cell.length_c   1.000
_cell.angle_alpha   90.00
_cell.angle_beta   90.00
_cell.angle_gamma   90.00
#
_symmetry.space_group_name_H-M   'P 1'
#
loop_
_entity.id
_entity.type
_entity.pdbx_description
1 polymer ?
#
loop_
_entity_poly.entity_id
_entity_poly.type
_entity_poly.pdbx_seq_one_letter_code
_entity_poly.pdbx_strand_id
1 'polypeptide(L)'
;VYLVTRRGTWVCNRIFDYGQPFDLALNRKYLDNMRALIPDWLLNTVVEKKMNQRFDHDRYGLKPKHRILGAHPTVNDELPNRIACGTVRVRPNIQKFTENGVIFEDGSFVEHVDEVILATGFKFHFPIVENDKLIAVHENVVDLFEYMYPTETADHNTMAVIGLIQ
;
A
#
# COMPACT_ATOMS: atom_id res chain seq x y z
N VAL A 1 -14.23 9.01 -13.12
CA VAL A 1 -13.48 7.78 -12.78
C VAL A 1 -13.94 7.26 -11.43
N TYR A 2 -14.13 5.95 -11.30
CA TYR A 2 -14.46 5.32 -10.02
C TYR A 2 -13.22 4.61 -9.46
N LEU A 3 -12.88 4.88 -8.21
CA LEU A 3 -11.79 4.21 -7.50
C LEU A 3 -12.40 3.24 -6.50
N VAL A 4 -12.20 1.95 -6.74
CA VAL A 4 -12.72 0.88 -5.89
C VAL A 4 -11.67 0.50 -4.85
N THR A 5 -12.04 0.50 -3.57
CA THR A 5 -11.16 -0.02 -2.50
C THR A 5 -11.94 -0.81 -1.47
N ARG A 6 -11.36 -1.94 -1.02
CA ARG A 6 -11.95 -2.80 0.02
C ARG A 6 -11.65 -2.30 1.42
N ARG A 7 -10.41 -1.83 1.62
CA ARG A 7 -9.86 -1.55 2.94
C ARG A 7 -9.47 -0.10 3.13
N GLY A 8 -9.53 0.74 2.10
CA GLY A 8 -8.92 2.07 2.14
C GLY A 8 -7.39 2.01 2.18
N THR A 9 -6.76 3.17 2.24
CA THR A 9 -5.31 3.33 2.45
C THR A 9 -5.03 4.74 2.97
N TRP A 10 -4.00 4.87 3.79
CA TRP A 10 -3.47 6.18 4.14
C TRP A 10 -2.77 6.77 2.92
N VAL A 11 -3.08 8.02 2.57
CA VAL A 11 -2.48 8.69 1.41
C VAL A 11 -1.62 9.85 1.92
N CYS A 12 -0.35 9.84 1.51
CA CYS A 12 0.59 10.91 1.77
C CYS A 12 1.04 11.56 0.46
N ASN A 13 1.59 12.76 0.59
CA ASN A 13 2.12 13.54 -0.53
C ASN A 13 3.63 13.35 -0.62
N ARG A 14 4.19 13.57 -1.81
CA ARG A 14 5.65 13.64 -1.99
C ARG A 14 6.22 14.87 -1.29
N ILE A 15 5.47 15.97 -1.31
CA ILE A 15 5.86 17.23 -0.70
C ILE A 15 5.36 17.27 0.75
N PHE A 16 6.30 17.33 1.69
CA PHE A 16 6.05 17.48 3.12
C PHE A 16 6.01 18.95 3.54
N ASP A 17 6.27 19.24 4.81
CA ASP A 17 6.29 20.61 5.34
C ASP A 17 7.37 21.44 4.64
N TYR A 18 7.06 22.72 4.42
CA TYR A 18 7.97 23.71 3.82
C TYR A 18 8.50 23.33 2.42
N GLY A 19 7.78 22.48 1.69
CA GLY A 19 8.19 22.10 0.34
C GLY A 19 9.26 20.99 0.29
N GLN A 20 9.65 20.43 1.43
CA GLN A 20 10.69 19.40 1.47
C GLN A 20 10.17 18.05 0.96
N PRO A 21 11.01 17.26 0.25
CA PRO A 21 10.68 15.88 -0.06
C PRO A 21 10.40 15.06 1.21
N PHE A 22 9.34 14.26 1.18
CA PHE A 22 8.85 13.47 2.30
C PHE A 22 9.89 12.50 2.85
N ASP A 23 10.60 11.81 1.96
CA ASP A 23 11.70 10.90 2.27
C ASP A 23 12.86 11.61 2.93
N LEU A 24 13.29 12.77 2.43
CA LEU A 24 14.39 13.56 3.03
C LEU A 24 14.00 14.10 4.42
N ALA A 25 12.74 14.43 4.62
CA ALA A 25 12.24 14.93 5.89
C ALA A 25 12.18 13.83 6.96
N LEU A 26 11.75 12.61 6.59
CA LEU A 26 11.46 11.53 7.54
C LEU A 26 12.56 10.47 7.67
N ASN A 27 13.33 10.18 6.61
CA ASN A 27 14.39 9.18 6.64
C ASN A 27 15.66 9.76 7.28
N ARG A 28 15.57 10.08 8.56
CA ARG A 28 16.66 10.67 9.34
C ARG A 28 16.97 9.79 10.55
N LYS A 29 18.26 9.53 10.77
CA LYS A 29 18.73 8.64 11.84
C LYS A 29 18.22 9.03 13.23
N TYR A 30 18.11 10.31 13.54
CA TYR A 30 17.57 10.72 14.84
C TYR A 30 16.07 10.41 14.99
N LEU A 31 15.28 10.48 13.91
CA LEU A 31 13.86 10.11 13.93
C LEU A 31 13.70 8.61 14.13
N ASP A 32 14.56 7.82 13.47
CA ASP A 32 14.60 6.38 13.63
C ASP A 32 14.98 5.98 15.07
N ASN A 33 16.03 6.58 15.63
CA ASN A 33 16.39 6.39 17.04
C ASN A 33 15.26 6.81 18.00
N MET A 34 14.54 7.90 17.71
CA MET A 34 13.40 8.32 18.51
C MET A 34 12.23 7.33 18.41
N ARG A 35 12.00 6.73 17.24
CA ARG A 35 10.97 5.70 17.05
C ARG A 35 11.22 4.49 17.94
N ALA A 36 12.47 4.08 18.15
CA ALA A 36 12.81 2.98 19.06
C ALA A 36 12.47 3.27 20.53
N LEU A 37 12.36 4.55 20.92
CA LEU A 37 12.07 4.98 22.30
C LEU A 37 10.58 5.30 22.53
N ILE A 38 9.83 5.61 21.47
CA ILE A 38 8.45 6.06 21.54
C ILE A 38 7.49 4.88 21.39
N PRO A 39 6.50 4.71 22.28
CA PRO A 39 5.49 3.66 22.12
C PRO A 39 4.72 3.78 20.80
N ASP A 40 4.50 2.65 20.13
CA ASP A 40 3.85 2.60 18.80
C ASP A 40 2.50 3.31 18.75
N TRP A 41 1.67 3.18 19.80
CA TRP A 41 0.34 3.81 19.82
C TRP A 41 0.43 5.34 19.74
N LEU A 42 1.44 5.93 20.39
CA LEU A 42 1.64 7.38 20.44
C LEU A 42 2.15 7.85 19.08
N LEU A 43 3.13 7.16 18.53
CA LEU A 43 3.67 7.46 17.21
C LEU A 43 2.58 7.37 16.13
N ASN A 44 1.79 6.29 16.11
CA ASN A 44 0.66 6.15 15.19
C ASN A 44 -0.33 7.31 15.35
N THR A 45 -0.69 7.69 16.58
CA THR A 45 -1.64 8.78 16.83
C THR A 45 -1.13 10.13 16.33
N VAL A 46 0.15 10.43 16.55
CA VAL A 46 0.78 11.68 16.08
C VAL A 46 0.83 11.73 14.55
N VAL A 47 1.26 10.64 13.91
CA VAL A 47 1.39 10.57 12.45
C VAL A 47 0.00 10.59 11.80
N GLU A 48 -0.98 9.86 12.31
CA GLU A 48 -2.36 9.88 11.79
C GLU A 48 -2.99 11.26 11.93
N LYS A 49 -2.75 11.96 13.04
CA LYS A 49 -3.21 13.34 13.21
C LYS A 49 -2.57 14.26 12.17
N LYS A 50 -1.27 14.12 11.90
CA LYS A 50 -0.55 14.89 10.89
C LYS A 50 -1.07 14.61 9.47
N MET A 51 -1.35 13.35 9.14
CA MET A 51 -1.94 12.99 7.84
C MET A 51 -3.35 13.57 7.69
N ASN A 52 -4.19 13.49 8.73
CA ASN A 52 -5.55 14.03 8.70
C ASN A 52 -5.62 15.57 8.73
N GLN A 53 -4.58 16.25 9.21
CA GLN A 53 -4.47 17.71 9.10
C GLN A 53 -4.42 18.19 7.65
N ARG A 54 -3.88 17.37 6.74
CA ARG A 54 -3.79 17.70 5.32
C ARG A 54 -5.13 17.51 4.61
N PHE A 55 -5.77 16.37 4.85
CA PHE A 55 -7.17 16.12 4.52
C PHE A 55 -7.69 14.95 5.35
N ASP A 56 -8.97 15.00 5.71
CA ASP A 56 -9.62 13.98 6.53
C ASP A 56 -9.85 12.70 5.70
N HIS A 57 -9.10 11.64 5.98
CA HIS A 57 -9.17 10.40 5.21
C HIS A 57 -10.54 9.71 5.35
N ASP A 58 -11.24 9.93 6.45
CA ASP A 58 -12.55 9.32 6.70
C ASP A 58 -13.60 9.95 5.80
N ARG A 59 -13.63 11.29 5.76
CA ARG A 59 -14.53 12.06 4.88
C ARG A 59 -14.32 11.77 3.40
N TYR A 60 -13.11 11.41 3.01
CA TYR A 60 -12.76 11.09 1.63
C TYR A 60 -12.97 9.59 1.30
N GLY A 61 -13.43 8.78 2.26
CA GLY A 61 -13.68 7.35 2.07
C GLY A 61 -12.40 6.51 1.91
N LEU A 62 -11.26 7.02 2.35
CA LEU A 62 -9.95 6.38 2.20
C LEU A 62 -9.41 5.80 3.51
N LYS A 63 -9.96 6.17 4.67
CA LYS A 63 -9.45 5.75 5.97
C LYS A 63 -9.47 4.22 6.12
N PRO A 64 -8.31 3.57 6.35
CA PRO A 64 -8.28 2.14 6.53
C PRO A 64 -8.60 1.71 7.96
N LYS A 65 -8.88 0.40 8.13
CA LYS A 65 -9.11 -0.22 9.45
C LYS A 65 -7.83 -0.34 10.28
N HIS A 66 -6.66 -0.37 9.62
CA HIS A 66 -5.36 -0.47 10.29
C HIS A 66 -4.77 0.91 10.61
N ARG A 67 -3.90 0.96 11.60
CA ARG A 67 -3.13 2.17 11.96
C ARG A 67 -2.09 2.49 10.88
N ILE A 68 -1.59 3.72 10.85
CA ILE A 68 -0.69 4.20 9.77
C ILE A 68 0.56 3.34 9.59
N LEU A 69 1.19 2.83 10.66
CA LEU A 69 2.38 1.99 10.56
C LEU A 69 2.09 0.51 10.31
N GLY A 70 0.81 0.12 10.21
CA GLY A 70 0.41 -1.27 9.99
C GLY A 70 0.51 -1.74 8.54
N ALA A 71 0.60 -0.81 7.57
CA ALA A 71 0.86 -1.10 6.17
C ALA A 71 1.41 0.14 5.46
N HIS A 72 2.07 -0.04 4.32
CA HIS A 72 2.61 1.08 3.54
C HIS A 72 1.50 2.05 3.09
N PRO A 73 1.67 3.36 3.30
CA PRO A 73 0.76 4.36 2.75
C PRO A 73 0.98 4.52 1.24
N THR A 74 -0.05 5.02 0.56
CA THR A 74 0.02 5.40 -0.86
C THR A 74 0.56 6.81 -1.00
N VAL A 75 1.56 7.02 -1.86
CA VAL A 75 2.07 8.36 -2.17
C VAL A 75 1.33 8.93 -3.38
N ASN A 76 0.49 9.94 -3.20
CA ASN A 76 -0.19 10.63 -4.29
C ASN A 76 -0.51 12.08 -3.95
N ASP A 77 -0.06 13.01 -4.81
CA ASP A 77 -0.25 14.45 -4.57
C ASP A 77 -1.60 15.00 -5.02
N GLU A 78 -2.26 14.33 -5.97
CA GLU A 78 -3.46 14.84 -6.63
C GLU A 78 -4.74 14.17 -6.15
N LEU A 79 -4.67 12.92 -5.68
CA LEU A 79 -5.84 12.10 -5.37
C LEU A 79 -6.87 12.81 -4.48
N PRO A 80 -6.48 13.45 -3.35
CA PRO A 80 -7.44 14.20 -2.54
C PRO A 80 -8.13 15.31 -3.36
N ASN A 81 -7.38 16.10 -4.13
CA ASN A 81 -7.95 17.17 -4.95
C ASN A 81 -8.90 16.63 -6.03
N ARG A 82 -8.55 15.50 -6.66
CA ARG A 82 -9.39 14.85 -7.69
C ARG A 82 -10.70 14.30 -7.11
N ILE A 83 -10.68 13.83 -5.86
CA ILE A 83 -11.86 13.42 -5.11
C ILE A 83 -12.71 14.64 -4.76
N ALA A 84 -12.10 15.71 -4.23
CA ALA A 84 -12.80 16.94 -3.87
C ALA A 84 -13.52 17.59 -5.06
N CYS A 85 -12.90 17.57 -6.24
CA CYS A 85 -13.52 18.05 -7.48
C CYS A 85 -14.54 17.07 -8.11
N GLY A 86 -14.73 15.88 -7.53
CA GLY A 86 -15.68 14.86 -8.02
C GLY A 86 -15.25 14.12 -9.29
N THR A 87 -14.03 14.37 -9.79
CA THR A 87 -13.46 13.69 -10.97
C THR A 87 -13.10 12.23 -10.68
N VAL A 88 -12.75 11.94 -9.43
CA VAL A 88 -12.57 10.59 -8.87
C VAL A 88 -13.62 10.37 -7.78
N ARG A 89 -14.33 9.24 -7.84
CA ARG A 89 -15.34 8.86 -6.86
C ARG A 89 -14.95 7.55 -6.21
N VAL A 90 -14.71 7.56 -4.90
CA VAL A 90 -14.39 6.34 -4.16
C VAL A 90 -15.64 5.48 -4.01
N ARG A 91 -15.49 4.17 -4.20
CA ARG A 91 -16.55 3.16 -4.04
C ARG A 91 -16.04 1.98 -3.21
N PRO A 92 -16.92 1.31 -2.45
CA PRO A 92 -16.56 0.06 -1.78
C PRO A 92 -16.31 -1.04 -2.82
N ASN A 93 -16.00 -2.24 -2.36
CA ASN A 93 -15.69 -3.36 -3.25
C ASN A 93 -16.82 -3.64 -4.26
N ILE A 94 -16.44 -4.23 -5.39
CA ILE A 94 -17.40 -4.68 -6.40
C ILE A 94 -18.07 -5.96 -5.91
N GLN A 95 -19.40 -5.97 -5.91
CA GLN A 95 -20.21 -7.16 -5.65
C GLN A 95 -20.34 -8.00 -6.91
N LYS A 96 -20.74 -7.39 -8.04
CA LYS A 96 -20.82 -8.07 -9.34
C LYS A 96 -20.74 -7.09 -10.51
N PHE A 97 -20.24 -7.60 -11.62
CA PHE A 97 -20.37 -6.95 -12.93
C PHE A 97 -21.72 -7.31 -13.54
N THR A 98 -22.30 -6.38 -14.29
CA THR A 98 -23.46 -6.59 -15.16
C THR A 98 -23.01 -6.43 -16.61
N GLU A 99 -23.90 -6.69 -17.57
CA GLU A 99 -23.57 -6.53 -19.00
C GLU A 99 -23.07 -5.11 -19.33
N ASN A 100 -23.61 -4.09 -18.66
CA ASN A 100 -23.33 -2.67 -18.95
C ASN A 100 -22.90 -1.88 -17.70
N GLY A 101 -22.42 -2.51 -16.63
CA GLY A 101 -22.17 -1.79 -15.39
C GLY A 101 -21.62 -2.61 -14.22
N VAL A 102 -21.61 -1.98 -13.05
CA VAL A 102 -21.01 -2.51 -11.82
C VAL A 102 -21.91 -2.25 -10.63
N ILE A 103 -22.22 -3.30 -9.87
CA ILE A 103 -22.91 -3.23 -8.57
C ILE A 103 -21.86 -3.37 -7.46
N PHE A 104 -21.89 -2.46 -6.50
CA PHE A 104 -20.97 -2.42 -5.36
C PHE A 104 -21.59 -3.05 -4.11
N GLU A 105 -20.76 -3.36 -3.11
CA GLU A 105 -21.20 -3.99 -1.86
C GLU A 105 -22.16 -3.13 -1.02
N ASP A 106 -22.19 -1.81 -1.22
CA ASP A 106 -23.17 -0.91 -0.58
C ASP A 106 -24.53 -0.87 -1.31
N GLY A 107 -24.70 -1.68 -2.35
CA GLY A 107 -25.88 -1.72 -3.20
C GLY A 107 -25.94 -0.61 -4.25
N SER A 108 -24.95 0.29 -4.30
CA SER A 108 -24.88 1.29 -5.36
C SER A 108 -24.58 0.65 -6.72
N PHE A 109 -25.08 1.27 -7.79
CA PHE A 109 -24.91 0.80 -9.16
C PHE A 109 -24.33 1.91 -10.03
N VAL A 110 -23.41 1.55 -10.91
CA VAL A 110 -22.89 2.41 -11.96
C VAL A 110 -23.11 1.73 -13.30
N GLU A 111 -23.88 2.39 -14.15
CA GLU A 111 -24.12 2.01 -15.55
C GLU A 111 -23.05 2.59 -16.48
N HIS A 112 -22.99 2.05 -17.70
CA HIS A 112 -22.13 2.47 -18.80
C HIS A 112 -20.65 2.54 -18.42
N VAL A 113 -20.14 1.47 -17.82
CA VAL A 113 -18.70 1.34 -17.53
C VAL A 113 -17.99 0.81 -18.77
N ASP A 114 -17.23 1.68 -19.43
CA ASP A 114 -16.51 1.33 -20.67
C ASP A 114 -15.27 0.45 -20.40
N GLU A 115 -14.56 0.72 -19.31
CA GLU A 115 -13.28 0.09 -19.01
C GLU A 115 -13.12 -0.23 -17.51
N VAL A 116 -12.43 -1.34 -17.23
CA VAL A 116 -12.08 -1.78 -15.87
C VAL A 116 -10.59 -2.03 -15.80
N ILE A 117 -9.90 -1.28 -14.94
CA ILE A 117 -8.45 -1.40 -14.71
C ILE A 117 -8.22 -2.08 -13.36
N LEU A 118 -7.65 -3.29 -13.39
CA LEU A 118 -7.31 -4.06 -12.19
C LEU A 118 -5.92 -3.69 -11.68
N ALA A 119 -5.84 -2.73 -10.76
CA ALA A 119 -4.62 -2.34 -10.07
C ALA A 119 -4.42 -3.13 -8.76
N THR A 120 -4.49 -4.47 -8.82
CA THR A 120 -4.53 -5.36 -7.64
C THR A 120 -3.16 -5.88 -7.17
N GLY A 121 -2.06 -5.32 -7.68
CA GLY A 121 -0.70 -5.74 -7.36
C GLY A 121 -0.25 -6.97 -8.16
N PHE A 122 0.87 -7.56 -7.72
CA PHE A 122 1.55 -8.66 -8.42
C PHE A 122 1.75 -9.87 -7.48
N LYS A 123 1.96 -11.03 -8.10
CA LYS A 123 2.52 -12.23 -7.46
C LYS A 123 3.91 -12.47 -8.05
N PHE A 124 4.80 -13.09 -7.29
CA PHE A 124 6.16 -13.40 -7.74
C PHE A 124 6.47 -14.88 -7.55
N HIS A 125 7.31 -15.40 -8.45
CA HIS A 125 7.73 -16.80 -8.53
C HIS A 125 9.15 -16.85 -9.11
N PHE A 126 9.86 -17.97 -8.91
CA PHE A 126 11.24 -18.19 -9.35
C PHE A 126 11.36 -19.47 -10.21
N PRO A 127 10.66 -19.57 -11.36
CA PRO A 127 10.60 -20.82 -12.13
C PRO A 127 11.96 -21.24 -12.69
N ILE A 128 12.88 -20.30 -12.87
CA ILE A 128 14.25 -20.57 -13.35
C ILE A 128 15.11 -21.23 -12.25
N VAL A 129 14.77 -21.02 -10.98
CA VAL A 129 15.52 -21.53 -9.83
C VAL A 129 14.91 -22.87 -9.42
N GLU A 130 15.47 -23.95 -9.98
CA GLU A 130 15.06 -25.34 -9.72
C GLU A 130 13.54 -25.60 -9.88
N ASN A 131 12.86 -24.88 -10.78
CA ASN A 131 11.41 -24.92 -10.96
C ASN A 131 10.63 -24.58 -9.67
N ASP A 132 10.94 -23.43 -9.05
CA ASP A 132 10.33 -22.93 -7.82
C ASP A 132 10.60 -23.79 -6.56
N LYS A 133 11.47 -24.80 -6.63
CA LYS A 133 11.71 -25.71 -5.48
C LYS A 133 12.60 -25.10 -4.42
N LEU A 134 13.76 -24.57 -4.82
CA LEU A 134 14.75 -24.01 -3.89
C LEU A 134 14.29 -22.69 -3.27
N ILE A 135 13.48 -21.91 -3.98
CA ILE A 135 12.85 -20.68 -3.48
C ILE A 135 11.35 -20.80 -3.65
N ALA A 136 10.74 -21.60 -2.77
CA ALA A 136 9.31 -21.81 -2.78
C ALA A 136 8.57 -20.56 -2.26
N VAL A 137 7.61 -20.08 -3.04
CA VAL A 137 6.74 -18.95 -2.67
C VAL A 137 5.35 -19.48 -2.33
N HIS A 138 4.95 -19.29 -1.07
CA HIS A 138 3.63 -19.69 -0.57
C HIS A 138 2.88 -18.46 -0.09
N GLU A 139 1.75 -18.14 -0.75
CA GLU A 139 0.91 -16.97 -0.40
C GLU A 139 1.70 -15.64 -0.34
N ASN A 140 2.63 -15.42 -1.29
CA ASN A 140 3.57 -14.29 -1.34
C ASN A 140 4.55 -14.21 -0.15
N VAL A 141 4.70 -15.31 0.60
CA VAL A 141 5.74 -15.48 1.62
C VAL A 141 6.84 -16.36 1.04
N VAL A 142 8.07 -16.02 1.34
CA VAL A 142 9.27 -16.74 0.92
C VAL A 142 10.18 -16.93 2.13
N ASP A 143 10.84 -18.08 2.23
CA ASP A 143 11.81 -18.34 3.28
C ASP A 143 13.23 -18.04 2.76
N LEU A 144 13.67 -16.80 2.99
CA LEU A 144 15.02 -16.35 2.66
C LEU A 144 15.55 -15.56 3.86
N PHE A 145 16.77 -15.86 4.28
CA PHE A 145 17.45 -15.06 5.29
C PHE A 145 17.66 -13.64 4.76
N GLU A 146 17.16 -12.65 5.50
CA GLU A 146 17.15 -11.23 5.13
C GLU A 146 16.53 -10.96 3.74
N TYR A 147 15.58 -11.80 3.30
CA TYR A 147 15.00 -11.77 1.95
C TYR A 147 16.02 -11.96 0.81
N MET A 148 17.20 -12.50 1.11
CA MET A 148 18.31 -12.63 0.17
C MET A 148 18.77 -14.07 0.00
N TYR A 149 19.05 -14.80 1.08
CA TYR A 149 19.77 -16.07 1.01
C TYR A 149 18.87 -17.29 1.27
N PRO A 150 18.87 -18.30 0.39
CA PRO A 150 18.16 -19.56 0.64
C PRO A 150 18.79 -20.35 1.78
N THR A 151 17.97 -20.70 2.77
CA THR A 151 18.39 -21.40 3.99
C THR A 151 18.85 -22.84 3.69
N GLU A 152 18.29 -23.48 2.66
CA GLU A 152 18.69 -24.84 2.22
C GLU A 152 20.13 -24.92 1.71
N THR A 153 20.70 -23.81 1.23
CA THR A 153 22.08 -23.73 0.70
C THR A 153 23.03 -22.97 1.63
N ALA A 154 22.69 -22.88 2.92
CA ALA A 154 23.44 -22.09 3.89
C ALA A 154 24.86 -22.59 4.17
N ASP A 155 25.18 -23.83 3.80
CA ASP A 155 26.50 -24.44 3.88
C ASP A 155 27.52 -23.80 2.93
N HIS A 156 27.06 -23.31 1.77
CA HIS A 156 27.90 -22.71 0.74
C HIS A 156 27.64 -21.23 0.51
N ASN A 157 26.40 -20.75 0.69
CA ASN A 157 26.00 -19.34 0.48
C ASN A 157 26.45 -18.75 -0.87
N THR A 158 26.32 -19.53 -1.95
CA THR A 158 26.79 -19.15 -3.30
C THR A 158 25.72 -18.48 -4.17
N MET A 159 24.49 -18.35 -3.66
CA MET A 159 23.37 -17.73 -4.37
C MET A 159 22.63 -16.74 -3.46
N ALA A 160 22.21 -15.62 -4.03
CA ALA A 160 21.43 -14.60 -3.34
C ALA A 160 20.39 -13.98 -4.30
N VAL A 161 19.23 -13.66 -3.76
CA VAL A 161 18.21 -12.84 -4.40
C VAL A 161 18.46 -11.38 -4.06
N ILE A 162 18.44 -10.50 -5.07
CA ILE A 162 18.62 -9.05 -4.88
C ILE A 162 17.35 -8.35 -5.34
N GLY A 163 16.84 -7.43 -4.52
CA GLY A 163 15.67 -6.62 -4.83
C GLY A 163 14.32 -7.24 -4.42
N LEU A 164 14.32 -8.35 -3.67
CA LEU A 164 13.11 -8.94 -3.10
C LEU A 164 12.72 -8.27 -1.77
N ILE A 165 12.53 -6.96 -1.80
CA ILE A 165 12.18 -6.14 -0.64
C ILE A 165 11.37 -4.92 -1.09
N GLN A 166 10.51 -4.39 -0.22
CA GLN A 166 9.67 -3.21 -0.46
C GLN A 166 9.67 -2.27 0.74
#